data_AF-A0A178Z7X9-F1
#
_entry.id   AF-A0A178Z7X9-F1
#
_cell.length_a   1.000
_cell.length_b   1.000
_cell.length_c   1.000
_cell.angle_alpha   90.00
_cell.angle_beta   90.00
_cell.angle_gamma   90.00
#
_symmetry.space_group_name_H-M   'P 1'
#
loop_
_entity.id
_entity.type
_entity.pdbx_description
1 polymer ?
#
loop_
_entity_poly.entity_id
_entity_poly.type
_entity_poly.pdbx_seq_one_letter_code
_entity_poly.pdbx_strand_id
1 'polypeptide(L)'
;METPLTQQSRPDSFEPKIIQLYLHLFNVLANEDVYDVVPSEGFWREFFLLKPDKQRLYDILEPMTAFDLVHMQAQMRVFFKRAIAEAGSGDFPRNENALDNLTAFLCAVFTKKYTNPNTDVIEVLAGLDTIDRLMSDLVHILETTIRQADKDALRSKALDTVLALVAGGFHTSLVTYFMHRDLFSALTKYVHDIPESPITALKSSIVIGILSSYNKFEAQNVYQNRLEDFVNEETIRLLVRNFASACLAIREQYVFVQDDYPAPWSLNSTLVMVGLRALSTDAKKPAPPSEEEAKSLLLSLPGEDAACILSLYSFTQANRLFAANLLNLPADKDRETPFSAFLSMTSYISHHAYRGPRQSTYAVLSLLSIRIIVEDPVLAKRICSADAKTLFRLCRQRPPHLPLVTSARIPATAILDVCTDILSHNLRKRLDVRLYSLALGIILRIVTHLEQTKTRLQHHWAYIWGSLLSLMRFLAQYASDLKHVRDIREDLCATLASLAAFCLSKGDGFLPDPSSFDDFFYKLIEANDVLHRFKQAYCDGAHSETLKRSIEALISVSSHYHELLKVQHGKKTHQSPAAIQKVIKEGYETLNLEVDEGFGRWDKWRESNWKAEVKKMIRVAVEDARIFALR
;
A
#
# COMPACT_ATOMS: atom_id res chain seq x y z
N MET A 1 -6.22 -25.96 71.29
CA MET A 1 -5.63 -26.31 69.98
C MET A 1 -6.29 -25.40 68.96
N GLU A 2 -5.63 -24.30 68.61
CA GLU A 2 -6.14 -23.34 67.61
C GLU A 2 -5.66 -23.76 66.23
N THR A 3 -6.61 -23.91 65.31
CA THR A 3 -6.42 -24.16 63.88
C THR A 3 -5.75 -22.95 63.19
N PRO A 4 -4.66 -23.13 62.42
CA PRO A 4 -4.03 -22.06 61.68
C PRO A 4 -4.66 -21.97 60.29
N LEU A 5 -5.81 -21.29 60.19
CA LEU A 5 -6.37 -20.90 58.90
C LEU A 5 -6.57 -19.39 58.94
N THR A 6 -5.49 -18.64 58.71
CA THR A 6 -5.55 -17.23 58.37
C THR A 6 -6.16 -17.10 56.98
N GLN A 7 -7.42 -16.67 56.93
CA GLN A 7 -8.12 -16.32 55.71
C GLN A 7 -7.40 -15.11 55.08
N GLN A 8 -6.59 -15.35 54.05
CA GLN A 8 -6.00 -14.27 53.26
C GLN A 8 -7.12 -13.45 52.63
N SER A 9 -7.11 -12.13 52.84
CA SER A 9 -8.04 -11.20 52.20
C SER A 9 -7.94 -11.35 50.68
N ARG A 10 -9.09 -11.51 50.00
CA ARG A 10 -9.13 -11.54 48.53
C ARG A 10 -8.54 -10.24 47.99
N PRO A 11 -7.57 -10.29 47.06
CA PRO A 11 -7.07 -9.07 46.42
C PRO A 11 -8.18 -8.41 45.59
N ASP A 12 -8.18 -7.08 45.53
CA ASP A 12 -9.18 -6.26 44.83
C ASP A 12 -9.17 -6.45 43.30
N SER A 13 -8.11 -7.06 42.74
CA SER A 13 -8.04 -7.57 41.38
C SER A 13 -7.26 -8.90 41.34
N PHE A 14 -7.73 -9.87 40.55
CA PHE A 14 -6.98 -11.09 40.28
C PHE A 14 -6.04 -10.86 39.11
N GLU A 15 -4.77 -10.56 39.38
CA GLU A 15 -3.75 -10.54 38.33
C GLU A 15 -3.32 -11.98 37.99
N PRO A 16 -3.33 -12.36 36.69
CA PRO A 16 -2.80 -13.65 36.26
C PRO A 16 -1.36 -13.87 36.73
N LYS A 17 -1.06 -15.08 37.24
CA LYS A 17 0.26 -15.42 37.77
C LYS A 17 1.40 -15.17 36.79
N ILE A 18 1.16 -15.35 35.49
CA ILE A 18 2.15 -15.07 34.45
C ILE A 18 2.62 -13.61 34.46
N ILE A 19 1.74 -12.66 34.77
CA ILE A 19 2.08 -11.22 34.86
C ILE A 19 3.02 -10.98 36.04
N GLN A 20 2.78 -11.66 37.17
CA GLN A 20 3.67 -11.59 38.32
C GLN A 20 5.07 -12.13 37.98
N LEU A 21 5.15 -13.19 37.16
CA LEU A 21 6.43 -13.72 36.70
C LEU A 21 7.15 -12.78 35.73
N TYR A 22 6.41 -12.08 34.85
CA TYR A 22 6.99 -11.04 33.99
C TYR A 22 7.58 -9.89 34.82
N LEU A 23 6.82 -9.38 35.80
CA LEU A 23 7.27 -8.31 36.70
C LEU A 23 8.46 -8.77 37.56
N HIS A 24 8.44 -10.01 38.04
CA HIS A 24 9.57 -10.54 38.79
C HIS A 24 10.84 -10.58 37.94
N LEU A 25 10.75 -11.04 36.69
CA LEU A 25 11.91 -11.15 35.80
C LEU A 25 12.45 -9.79 35.33
N PHE A 26 11.58 -8.89 34.87
CA PHE A 26 12.00 -7.65 34.20
C PHE A 26 12.02 -6.42 35.11
N ASN A 27 11.51 -6.51 36.35
CA ASN A 27 11.52 -5.40 37.29
C ASN A 27 12.24 -5.75 38.59
N VAL A 28 11.90 -6.87 39.22
CA VAL A 28 12.52 -7.24 40.52
C VAL A 28 13.96 -7.69 40.30
N LEU A 29 14.18 -8.77 39.56
CA LEU A 29 15.51 -9.35 39.34
C LEU A 29 16.44 -8.46 38.50
N ALA A 30 15.88 -7.49 37.78
CA ALA A 30 16.65 -6.53 37.01
C ALA A 30 17.21 -5.37 37.87
N ASN A 31 16.61 -5.11 39.03
CA ASN A 31 16.99 -4.03 39.96
C ASN A 31 17.65 -4.55 41.26
N GLU A 32 17.95 -5.85 41.34
CA GLU A 32 18.67 -6.41 42.49
C GLU A 32 20.17 -6.06 42.41
N ASP A 33 20.76 -5.68 43.55
CA ASP A 33 22.17 -5.27 43.66
C ASP A 33 23.18 -6.39 43.34
N VAL A 34 22.70 -7.62 43.17
CA VAL A 34 23.51 -8.78 42.78
C VAL A 34 23.56 -8.87 41.26
N TYR A 35 24.75 -8.70 40.68
CA TYR A 35 24.96 -8.88 39.24
C TYR A 35 24.62 -10.34 38.84
N ASP A 36 23.90 -10.49 37.71
CA ASP A 36 23.59 -11.78 37.06
C ASP A 36 22.74 -12.79 37.85
N VAL A 37 21.72 -12.33 38.61
CA VAL A 37 20.77 -13.26 39.26
C VAL A 37 19.94 -14.01 38.21
N VAL A 38 20.21 -15.31 38.04
CA VAL A 38 19.47 -16.17 37.10
C VAL A 38 18.29 -16.86 37.82
N PRO A 39 17.06 -16.84 37.26
CA PRO A 39 15.93 -17.55 37.84
C PRO A 39 16.15 -19.07 37.91
N SER A 40 15.57 -19.71 38.93
CA SER A 40 15.66 -21.18 39.10
C SER A 40 14.95 -21.97 38.00
N GLU A 41 15.28 -23.25 37.83
CA GLU A 41 14.57 -24.15 36.91
C GLU A 41 13.07 -24.27 37.23
N GLY A 42 12.69 -24.17 38.52
CA GLY A 42 11.28 -24.17 38.92
C GLY A 42 10.52 -22.97 38.37
N PHE A 43 11.16 -21.80 38.36
CA PHE A 43 10.61 -20.58 37.78
C PHE A 43 10.33 -20.75 36.29
N TRP A 44 11.32 -21.23 35.51
CA TRP A 44 11.16 -21.38 34.06
C TRP A 44 10.11 -22.42 33.67
N ARG A 45 10.05 -23.53 34.40
CA ARG A 45 9.01 -24.54 34.17
C ARG A 45 7.61 -23.98 34.38
N GLU A 46 7.43 -23.17 35.42
CA GLU A 46 6.15 -22.50 35.67
C GLU A 46 5.87 -21.43 34.62
N PHE A 47 6.86 -20.61 34.28
CA PHE A 47 6.76 -19.53 33.30
C PHE A 47 6.20 -20.00 31.95
N PHE A 48 6.78 -21.06 31.38
CA PHE A 48 6.35 -21.57 30.06
C PHE A 48 5.16 -22.52 30.13
N LEU A 49 4.78 -23.00 31.32
CA LEU A 49 3.55 -23.77 31.48
C LEU A 49 2.30 -22.89 31.41
N LEU A 50 2.40 -21.63 31.87
CA LEU A 50 1.27 -20.72 31.95
C LEU A 50 0.96 -20.05 30.60
N LYS A 51 -0.35 -19.97 30.32
CA LYS A 51 -1.04 -18.88 29.60
C LYS A 51 -0.25 -17.60 29.30
N PRO A 52 0.47 -17.40 28.18
CA PRO A 52 1.13 -16.11 27.92
C PRO A 52 0.12 -14.99 27.67
N ASP A 53 0.48 -13.78 28.10
CA ASP A 53 -0.22 -12.54 27.75
C ASP A 53 0.75 -11.63 26.97
N LYS A 54 0.67 -11.74 25.63
CA LYS A 54 1.54 -10.99 24.70
C LYS A 54 1.48 -9.49 24.94
N GLN A 55 0.27 -8.95 25.11
CA GLN A 55 0.07 -7.51 25.25
C GLN A 55 0.66 -7.03 26.57
N ARG A 56 0.41 -7.74 27.67
CA ARG A 56 0.96 -7.36 28.98
C ARG A 56 2.48 -7.44 29.04
N LEU A 57 3.09 -8.46 28.44
CA LEU A 57 4.56 -8.53 28.35
C LEU A 57 5.11 -7.36 27.53
N TYR A 58 4.48 -7.02 26.41
CA TYR A 58 4.85 -5.85 25.62
C TYR A 58 4.69 -4.55 26.42
N ASP A 59 3.57 -4.34 27.11
CA ASP A 59 3.27 -3.15 27.91
C ASP A 59 4.23 -2.96 29.10
N ILE A 60 4.80 -4.05 29.64
CA ILE A 60 5.82 -3.99 30.71
C ILE A 60 7.15 -3.47 30.15
N LEU A 61 7.51 -3.90 28.94
CA LEU A 61 8.79 -3.56 28.32
C LEU A 61 8.72 -2.26 27.50
N GLU A 62 7.56 -1.87 26.98
CA GLU A 62 7.36 -0.69 26.12
C GLU A 62 7.81 0.64 26.77
N PRO A 63 7.57 0.92 28.06
CA PRO A 63 8.01 2.16 28.70
C PRO A 63 9.53 2.27 28.85
N MET A 64 10.25 1.14 28.83
CA MET A 64 11.70 1.10 29.03
C MET A 64 12.46 1.69 27.84
N THR A 65 13.56 2.38 28.09
CA THR A 65 14.46 2.90 27.04
C THR A 65 15.44 1.84 26.56
N ALA A 66 16.11 2.08 25.44
CA ALA A 66 17.19 1.21 24.97
C ALA A 66 18.31 1.07 26.02
N PHE A 67 18.59 2.13 26.78
CA PHE A 67 19.59 2.12 27.85
C PHE A 67 19.18 1.20 29.01
N ASP A 68 17.90 1.25 29.40
CA ASP A 68 17.37 0.39 30.46
C ASP A 68 17.48 -1.09 30.07
N LEU A 69 17.15 -1.43 28.81
CA LEU A 69 17.28 -2.80 28.31
C LEU A 69 18.73 -3.29 28.29
N VAL A 70 19.69 -2.42 27.98
CA VAL A 70 21.12 -2.74 28.05
C VAL A 70 21.56 -2.94 29.51
N HIS A 71 21.03 -2.14 30.44
CA HIS A 71 21.31 -2.32 31.88
C HIS A 71 20.84 -3.68 32.40
N MET A 72 19.65 -4.14 31.97
CA MET A 72 19.10 -5.46 32.33
C MET A 72 19.47 -6.59 31.36
N GLN A 73 20.53 -6.44 30.57
CA GLN A 73 20.93 -7.40 29.52
C GLN A 73 21.06 -8.84 30.02
N ALA A 74 21.46 -9.06 31.28
CA ALA A 74 21.53 -10.41 31.86
C ALA A 74 20.17 -11.12 31.80
N GLN A 75 19.10 -10.45 32.23
CA GLN A 75 17.75 -11.01 32.23
C GLN A 75 17.19 -11.15 30.82
N MET A 76 17.47 -10.18 29.95
CA MET A 76 17.08 -10.22 28.54
C MET A 76 17.69 -11.43 27.82
N ARG A 77 18.99 -11.69 28.03
CA ARG A 77 19.71 -12.82 27.45
C ARG A 77 19.23 -14.16 27.97
N VAL A 78 19.06 -14.29 29.28
CA VAL A 78 18.58 -15.55 29.89
C VAL A 78 17.18 -15.87 29.39
N PHE A 79 16.28 -14.87 29.36
CA PHE A 79 14.94 -15.04 28.81
C PHE A 79 14.98 -15.47 27.35
N PHE A 80 15.72 -14.77 26.50
CA PHE A 80 15.80 -15.06 25.07
C PHE A 80 16.33 -16.48 24.82
N LYS A 81 17.45 -16.84 25.47
CA LYS A 81 18.04 -18.17 25.39
C LYS A 81 17.07 -19.26 25.85
N ARG A 82 16.37 -19.06 26.98
CA ARG A 82 15.46 -20.08 27.51
C ARG A 82 14.23 -20.23 26.63
N ALA A 83 13.66 -19.13 26.14
CA ALA A 83 12.50 -19.17 25.28
C ALA A 83 12.80 -19.86 23.93
N ILE A 84 14.00 -19.69 23.36
CA ILE A 84 14.44 -20.48 22.19
C ILE A 84 14.47 -21.98 22.50
N ALA A 85 15.07 -22.36 23.63
CA ALA A 85 15.16 -23.77 24.03
C ALA A 85 13.78 -24.42 24.23
N GLU A 86 12.86 -23.71 24.89
CA GLU A 86 11.50 -24.20 25.15
C GLU A 86 10.66 -24.22 23.87
N ALA A 87 10.84 -23.27 22.95
CA ALA A 87 10.21 -23.28 21.63
C ALA A 87 10.59 -24.52 20.81
N GLY A 88 11.84 -24.97 20.92
CA GLY A 88 12.37 -26.18 20.28
C GLY A 88 12.12 -27.49 21.03
N SER A 89 11.51 -27.46 22.22
CA SER A 89 11.38 -28.64 23.09
C SER A 89 10.45 -29.73 22.54
N GLY A 90 9.48 -29.36 21.70
CA GLY A 90 8.41 -30.25 21.25
C GLY A 90 7.31 -30.50 22.30
N ASP A 91 7.47 -29.99 23.52
CA ASP A 91 6.55 -30.23 24.64
C ASP A 91 5.41 -29.21 24.65
N PHE A 92 4.17 -29.67 24.46
CA PHE A 92 2.96 -28.85 24.59
C PHE A 92 2.54 -28.71 26.07
N PRO A 93 2.17 -27.52 26.57
CA PRO A 93 2.01 -26.24 25.87
C PRO A 93 3.25 -25.32 25.87
N ARG A 94 4.40 -25.78 26.38
CA ARG A 94 5.59 -24.95 26.60
C ARG A 94 6.13 -24.37 25.31
N ASN A 95 6.21 -25.17 24.25
CA ASN A 95 6.68 -24.73 22.94
C ASN A 95 5.83 -23.60 22.36
N GLU A 96 4.51 -23.73 22.40
CA GLU A 96 3.58 -22.70 21.94
C GLU A 96 3.67 -21.43 22.78
N ASN A 97 3.69 -21.57 24.11
CA ASN A 97 3.77 -20.44 25.02
C ASN A 97 5.12 -19.70 24.90
N ALA A 98 6.20 -20.42 24.61
CA ALA A 98 7.51 -19.83 24.37
C ALA A 98 7.54 -18.95 23.12
N LEU A 99 6.90 -19.39 22.03
CA LEU A 99 6.78 -18.59 20.79
C LEU A 99 5.96 -17.32 21.01
N ASP A 100 4.82 -17.38 21.70
CA ASP A 100 4.02 -16.19 22.02
C ASP A 100 4.81 -15.17 22.85
N ASN A 101 5.51 -15.65 23.89
CA ASN A 101 6.37 -14.82 24.74
C ASN A 101 7.55 -14.23 23.94
N LEU A 102 8.18 -15.00 23.04
CA LEU A 102 9.23 -14.52 22.14
C LEU A 102 8.72 -13.42 21.21
N THR A 103 7.55 -13.59 20.61
CA THR A 103 6.95 -12.58 19.71
C THR A 103 6.76 -11.26 20.43
N ALA A 104 6.14 -11.25 21.62
CA ALA A 104 5.93 -10.03 22.40
C ALA A 104 7.25 -9.38 22.84
N PHE A 105 8.20 -10.17 23.31
CA PHE A 105 9.54 -9.72 23.70
C PHE A 105 10.28 -9.08 22.53
N LEU A 106 10.34 -9.73 21.38
CA LEU A 106 11.02 -9.21 20.19
C LEU A 106 10.36 -7.91 19.70
N CYS A 107 9.03 -7.85 19.65
CA CYS A 107 8.32 -6.62 19.32
C CYS A 107 8.71 -5.46 20.26
N ALA A 108 8.77 -5.69 21.57
CA ALA A 108 9.17 -4.66 22.53
C ALA A 108 10.64 -4.24 22.37
N VAL A 109 11.56 -5.21 22.22
CA VAL A 109 13.01 -4.96 22.07
C VAL A 109 13.31 -4.16 20.80
N PHE A 110 12.69 -4.50 19.67
CA PHE A 110 12.96 -3.84 18.39
C PHE A 110 12.28 -2.47 18.23
N THR A 111 11.27 -2.14 19.05
CA THR A 111 10.66 -0.79 19.06
C THR A 111 11.60 0.28 19.60
N LYS A 112 12.67 -0.11 20.31
CA LYS A 112 13.58 0.85 20.95
C LYS A 112 14.53 1.52 19.96
N LYS A 113 14.91 2.76 20.28
CA LYS A 113 15.91 3.53 19.55
C LYS A 113 17.28 3.35 20.21
N TYR A 114 18.06 2.44 19.67
CA TYR A 114 19.45 2.19 20.10
C TYR A 114 20.42 3.19 19.47
N THR A 115 21.55 3.43 20.15
CA THR A 115 22.63 4.29 19.63
C THR A 115 23.32 3.60 18.44
N ASN A 116 23.62 2.31 18.61
CA ASN A 116 24.12 1.43 17.56
C ASN A 116 23.13 0.27 17.36
N PRO A 117 22.13 0.41 16.46
CA PRO A 117 21.05 -0.57 16.30
C PRO A 117 21.49 -2.01 16.08
N ASN A 118 22.66 -2.22 15.48
CA ASN A 118 23.17 -3.57 15.28
C ASN A 118 23.77 -4.15 16.56
N THR A 119 24.81 -3.49 17.10
CA THR A 119 25.58 -4.00 18.23
C THR A 119 24.77 -4.02 19.52
N ASP A 120 24.05 -2.94 19.83
CA ASP A 120 23.35 -2.80 21.11
C ASP A 120 22.19 -3.81 21.22
N VAL A 121 21.48 -4.07 20.11
CA VAL A 121 20.42 -5.09 20.08
C VAL A 121 20.99 -6.49 20.26
N ILE A 122 22.10 -6.80 19.61
CA ILE A 122 22.79 -8.09 19.77
C ILE A 122 23.23 -8.28 21.22
N GLU A 123 23.76 -7.23 21.84
CA GLU A 123 24.18 -7.23 23.23
C GLU A 123 23.00 -7.44 24.20
N VAL A 124 21.83 -6.85 23.92
CA VAL A 124 20.60 -7.09 24.70
C VAL A 124 20.08 -8.53 24.53
N LEU A 125 20.10 -9.07 23.31
CA LEU A 125 19.49 -10.37 23.01
C LEU A 125 20.33 -11.56 23.47
N ALA A 126 21.63 -11.56 23.18
CA ALA A 126 22.48 -12.74 23.35
C ALA A 126 23.92 -12.44 23.78
N GLY A 127 24.41 -11.22 23.53
CA GLY A 127 25.84 -10.94 23.54
C GLY A 127 26.50 -11.37 22.22
N LEU A 128 27.61 -10.71 21.88
CA LEU A 128 28.33 -10.94 20.62
C LEU A 128 28.91 -12.36 20.47
N ASP A 129 29.16 -13.05 21.58
CA ASP A 129 29.78 -14.37 21.65
C ASP A 129 28.80 -15.52 21.38
N THR A 130 27.52 -15.37 21.75
CA THR A 130 26.52 -16.45 21.62
C THR A 130 25.45 -16.21 20.55
N ILE A 131 25.36 -15.00 19.99
CA ILE A 131 24.31 -14.63 19.04
C ILE A 131 24.26 -15.53 17.81
N ASP A 132 25.41 -15.89 17.23
CA ASP A 132 25.47 -16.72 16.02
C ASP A 132 24.82 -18.08 16.23
N ARG A 133 25.09 -18.70 17.39
CA ARG A 133 24.51 -19.97 17.77
C ARG A 133 23.02 -19.82 18.04
N LEU A 134 22.61 -18.88 18.88
CA LEU A 134 21.20 -18.73 19.27
C LEU A 134 20.30 -18.36 18.08
N MET A 135 20.77 -17.49 17.19
CA MET A 135 20.02 -17.12 15.98
C MET A 135 19.95 -18.27 14.98
N SER A 136 21.04 -19.02 14.80
CA SER A 136 21.02 -20.21 13.93
C SER A 136 20.06 -21.28 14.48
N ASP A 137 20.07 -21.51 15.80
CA ASP A 137 19.16 -22.43 16.48
C ASP A 137 17.70 -21.95 16.42
N LEU A 138 17.45 -20.64 16.55
CA LEU A 138 16.11 -20.07 16.46
C LEU A 138 15.55 -20.16 15.03
N VAL A 139 16.30 -19.69 14.03
CA VAL A 139 15.90 -19.81 12.61
C VAL A 139 15.71 -21.29 12.27
N HIS A 140 16.65 -22.13 12.72
CA HIS A 140 16.54 -23.54 13.11
C HIS A 140 15.10 -24.07 13.28
N ILE A 141 14.63 -23.83 14.49
CA ILE A 141 13.36 -24.24 15.05
C ILE A 141 12.19 -23.64 14.27
N LEU A 142 12.24 -22.35 13.92
CA LEU A 142 11.13 -21.65 13.26
C LEU A 142 10.82 -22.24 11.87
N GLU A 143 11.83 -22.44 11.03
CA GLU A 143 11.65 -23.04 9.70
C GLU A 143 11.04 -24.45 9.80
N THR A 144 11.65 -25.31 10.62
CA THR A 144 11.21 -26.71 10.79
C THR A 144 9.77 -26.76 11.32
N THR A 145 9.44 -25.91 12.29
CA THR A 145 8.09 -25.80 12.87
C THR A 145 7.09 -25.36 11.81
N ILE A 146 7.37 -24.30 11.05
CA ILE A 146 6.48 -23.81 9.99
C ILE A 146 6.28 -24.86 8.89
N ARG A 147 7.32 -25.62 8.54
CA ARG A 147 7.27 -26.62 7.47
C ARG A 147 6.55 -27.90 7.87
N GLN A 148 6.71 -28.37 9.11
CA GLN A 148 6.41 -29.76 9.48
C GLN A 148 5.54 -29.96 10.72
N ALA A 149 5.26 -28.95 11.55
CA ALA A 149 4.50 -29.18 12.77
C ALA A 149 3.06 -29.65 12.50
N ASP A 150 2.59 -30.61 13.29
CA ASP A 150 1.26 -31.22 13.13
C ASP A 150 0.10 -30.27 13.47
N LYS A 151 0.35 -29.29 14.37
CA LYS A 151 -0.66 -28.33 14.82
C LYS A 151 -0.51 -27.00 14.09
N ASP A 152 -1.56 -26.59 13.38
CA ASP A 152 -1.60 -25.29 12.69
C ASP A 152 -1.43 -24.09 13.62
N ALA A 153 -1.90 -24.19 14.86
CA ALA A 153 -1.70 -23.17 15.89
C ALA A 153 -0.21 -22.94 16.20
N LEU A 154 0.57 -24.02 16.31
CA LEU A 154 2.01 -23.93 16.56
C LEU A 154 2.75 -23.33 15.36
N ARG A 155 2.38 -23.72 14.13
CA ARG A 155 2.93 -23.14 12.90
C ARG A 155 2.61 -21.64 12.78
N SER A 156 1.39 -21.24 13.14
CA SER A 156 0.95 -19.84 13.15
C SER A 156 1.78 -19.00 14.14
N LYS A 157 1.98 -19.49 15.37
CA LYS A 157 2.80 -18.80 16.38
C LYS A 157 4.26 -18.68 15.96
N ALA A 158 4.83 -19.72 15.35
CA ALA A 158 6.18 -19.66 14.80
C ALA A 158 6.29 -18.60 13.69
N LEU A 159 5.28 -18.50 12.83
CA LEU A 159 5.22 -17.46 11.79
C LEU A 159 5.11 -16.05 12.39
N ASP A 160 4.33 -15.86 13.46
CA ASP A 160 4.27 -14.57 14.18
C ASP A 160 5.64 -14.20 14.75
N THR A 161 6.38 -15.16 15.33
CA THR A 161 7.74 -14.94 15.82
C THR A 161 8.70 -14.58 14.68
N VAL A 162 8.62 -15.26 13.53
CA VAL A 162 9.41 -14.89 12.32
C VAL A 162 9.09 -13.47 11.89
N LEU A 163 7.80 -13.10 11.81
CA LEU A 163 7.38 -11.76 11.40
C LEU A 163 7.91 -10.69 12.36
N ALA A 164 7.80 -10.91 13.68
CA ALA A 164 8.34 -10.00 14.70
C ALA A 164 9.86 -9.84 14.57
N LEU A 165 10.59 -10.93 14.35
CA LEU A 165 12.05 -10.93 14.23
C LEU A 165 12.54 -10.27 12.95
N VAL A 166 11.92 -10.58 11.80
CA VAL A 166 12.32 -10.06 10.50
C VAL A 166 11.92 -8.59 10.35
N ALA A 167 10.73 -8.20 10.79
CA ALA A 167 10.28 -6.81 10.74
C ALA A 167 11.06 -5.96 11.76
N GLY A 168 11.18 -6.41 13.01
CA GLY A 168 11.93 -5.68 14.04
C GLY A 168 13.43 -5.61 13.76
N GLY A 169 14.03 -6.69 13.29
CA GLY A 169 15.45 -6.79 12.96
C GLY A 169 15.83 -6.25 11.58
N PHE A 170 14.91 -5.63 10.83
CA PHE A 170 15.13 -5.25 9.43
C PHE A 170 16.37 -4.36 9.18
N HIS A 171 16.79 -3.59 10.19
CA HIS A 171 17.96 -2.71 10.11
C HIS A 171 19.24 -3.30 10.75
N THR A 172 19.21 -4.56 11.16
CA THR A 172 20.33 -5.25 11.82
C THR A 172 20.85 -6.41 10.96
N SER A 173 21.98 -7.00 11.35
CA SER A 173 22.53 -8.21 10.74
C SER A 173 21.76 -9.49 11.14
N LEU A 174 20.78 -9.40 12.06
CA LEU A 174 19.98 -10.54 12.48
C LEU A 174 19.10 -11.11 11.34
N VAL A 175 18.74 -10.30 10.36
CA VAL A 175 18.00 -10.79 9.19
C VAL A 175 18.87 -11.61 8.25
N THR A 176 20.20 -11.45 8.29
CA THR A 176 21.14 -12.21 7.46
C THR A 176 21.05 -13.72 7.72
N TYR A 177 20.74 -14.17 8.94
CA TYR A 177 20.55 -15.60 9.22
C TYR A 177 19.41 -16.24 8.39
N PHE A 178 18.38 -15.47 8.03
CA PHE A 178 17.30 -15.90 7.13
C PHE A 178 17.72 -15.93 5.65
N MET A 179 18.83 -15.29 5.29
CA MET A 179 19.43 -15.38 3.96
C MET A 179 20.28 -16.64 3.82
N HIS A 180 20.94 -17.08 4.92
CA HIS A 180 21.70 -18.32 4.97
C HIS A 180 20.80 -19.56 5.04
N ARG A 181 19.72 -19.48 5.83
CA ARG A 181 18.70 -20.54 5.90
C ARG A 181 17.39 -20.03 5.35
N ASP A 182 17.11 -20.38 4.10
CA ASP A 182 15.91 -19.92 3.42
C ASP A 182 14.62 -20.51 4.04
N LEU A 183 13.62 -19.66 4.23
CA LEU A 183 12.30 -20.04 4.70
C LEU A 183 11.27 -20.10 3.56
N PHE A 184 11.65 -19.73 2.32
CA PHE A 184 10.72 -19.57 1.21
C PHE A 184 9.89 -20.83 0.96
N SER A 185 10.52 -22.01 0.97
CA SER A 185 9.85 -23.30 0.79
C SER A 185 8.90 -23.64 1.95
N ALA A 186 9.28 -23.32 3.19
CA ALA A 186 8.44 -23.54 4.37
C ALA A 186 7.21 -22.62 4.35
N LEU A 187 7.40 -21.34 4.01
CA LEU A 187 6.36 -20.31 3.93
C LEU A 187 5.36 -20.57 2.80
N THR A 188 5.84 -21.01 1.63
CA THR A 188 4.96 -21.38 0.50
C THR A 188 4.17 -22.67 0.79
N LYS A 189 4.81 -23.67 1.40
CA LYS A 189 4.11 -24.87 1.89
C LYS A 189 3.04 -24.50 2.92
N TYR A 190 3.36 -23.61 3.88
CA TYR A 190 2.40 -23.12 4.87
C TYR A 190 1.15 -22.51 4.24
N VAL A 191 1.34 -21.66 3.21
CA VAL A 191 0.22 -21.05 2.47
C VAL A 191 -0.64 -22.12 1.80
N HIS A 192 -0.02 -23.18 1.26
CA HIS A 192 -0.73 -24.27 0.62
C HIS A 192 -1.52 -25.15 1.61
N ASP A 193 -0.94 -25.47 2.77
CA ASP A 193 -1.54 -26.37 3.75
C ASP A 193 -2.75 -25.76 4.47
N ILE A 194 -2.77 -24.43 4.67
CA ILE A 194 -3.80 -23.73 5.46
C ILE A 194 -4.50 -22.66 4.60
N PRO A 195 -5.32 -23.07 3.60
CA PRO A 195 -6.03 -22.12 2.75
C PRO A 195 -7.20 -21.43 3.48
N GLU A 196 -7.67 -21.98 4.61
CA GLU A 196 -8.86 -21.52 5.33
C GLU A 196 -8.62 -20.27 6.19
N SER A 197 -7.37 -19.93 6.53
CA SER A 197 -7.01 -18.74 7.31
C SER A 197 -6.30 -17.69 6.44
N PRO A 198 -7.04 -16.75 5.80
CA PRO A 198 -6.45 -15.76 4.91
C PRO A 198 -5.50 -14.81 5.66
N ILE A 199 -5.76 -14.51 6.93
CA ILE A 199 -4.93 -13.62 7.76
C ILE A 199 -3.55 -14.25 8.01
N THR A 200 -3.50 -15.53 8.37
CA THR A 200 -2.22 -16.18 8.66
C THR A 200 -1.43 -16.45 7.37
N ALA A 201 -2.11 -16.78 6.27
CA ALA A 201 -1.47 -16.87 4.96
C ALA A 201 -0.92 -15.51 4.48
N LEU A 202 -1.57 -14.40 4.86
CA LEU A 202 -1.08 -13.04 4.61
C LEU A 202 0.24 -12.78 5.33
N LYS A 203 0.36 -13.16 6.62
CA LYS A 203 1.60 -13.01 7.40
C LYS A 203 2.78 -13.71 6.70
N SER A 204 2.57 -14.90 6.14
CA SER A 204 3.59 -15.62 5.35
C SER A 204 4.05 -14.81 4.13
N SER A 205 3.10 -14.24 3.41
CA SER A 205 3.39 -13.39 2.25
C SER A 205 4.13 -12.10 2.64
N ILE A 206 3.77 -11.50 3.79
CA ILE A 206 4.44 -10.32 4.36
C ILE A 206 5.91 -10.63 4.69
N VAL A 207 6.18 -11.76 5.35
CA VAL A 207 7.55 -12.20 5.64
C VAL A 207 8.37 -12.31 4.35
N ILE A 208 7.83 -12.94 3.30
CA ILE A 208 8.52 -13.04 2.00
C ILE A 208 8.79 -11.64 1.41
N GLY A 209 7.81 -10.74 1.45
CA GLY A 209 7.96 -9.37 0.95
C GLY A 209 9.02 -8.57 1.69
N ILE A 210 9.08 -8.67 3.02
CA ILE A 210 10.11 -8.00 3.83
C ILE A 210 11.49 -8.60 3.56
N LEU A 211 11.62 -9.93 3.54
CA LEU A 211 12.90 -10.60 3.29
C LEU A 211 13.43 -10.28 1.89
N SER A 212 12.57 -10.24 0.87
CA SER A 212 12.94 -9.81 -0.49
C SER A 212 13.34 -8.33 -0.59
N SER A 213 12.94 -7.53 0.40
CA SER A 213 13.24 -6.10 0.49
C SER A 213 14.50 -5.79 1.30
N TYR A 214 15.01 -6.74 2.08
CA TYR A 214 16.20 -6.57 2.91
C TYR A 214 17.46 -6.37 2.07
N ASN A 215 18.19 -5.27 2.29
CA ASN A 215 19.42 -4.92 1.57
C ASN A 215 19.31 -5.05 0.03
N LYS A 216 18.09 -4.91 -0.51
CA LYS A 216 17.78 -5.20 -1.90
C LYS A 216 18.53 -4.35 -2.94
N PHE A 217 19.11 -3.23 -2.50
CA PHE A 217 19.88 -2.33 -3.36
C PHE A 217 21.37 -2.30 -3.00
N GLU A 218 21.78 -3.16 -2.06
CA GLU A 218 23.12 -3.20 -1.48
C GLU A 218 23.81 -4.53 -1.82
N ALA A 219 23.05 -5.62 -1.84
CA ALA A 219 23.56 -6.96 -2.11
C ALA A 219 22.55 -7.78 -2.92
N GLN A 220 23.02 -8.88 -3.50
CA GLN A 220 22.14 -9.86 -4.10
C GLN A 220 21.29 -10.54 -3.02
N ASN A 221 19.97 -10.50 -3.18
CA ASN A 221 19.04 -11.01 -2.19
C ASN A 221 18.48 -12.38 -2.63
N VAL A 222 18.61 -13.39 -1.76
CA VAL A 222 18.18 -14.78 -2.04
C VAL A 222 16.67 -14.85 -2.31
N TYR A 223 15.85 -14.11 -1.57
CA TYR A 223 14.40 -14.12 -1.73
C TYR A 223 13.95 -13.41 -3.01
N GLN A 224 14.71 -12.44 -3.52
CA GLN A 224 14.44 -11.88 -4.84
C GLN A 224 14.62 -12.93 -5.94
N ASN A 225 15.75 -13.66 -5.92
CA ASN A 225 15.98 -14.76 -6.85
C ASN A 225 14.86 -15.82 -6.73
N ARG A 226 14.47 -16.18 -5.51
CA ARG A 226 13.36 -17.14 -5.27
C ARG A 226 12.04 -16.65 -5.85
N LEU A 227 11.72 -15.35 -5.75
CA LEU A 227 10.51 -14.78 -6.34
C LEU A 227 10.55 -14.81 -7.87
N GLU A 228 11.70 -14.50 -8.47
CA GLU A 228 11.89 -14.56 -9.93
C GLU A 228 11.76 -15.99 -10.48
N ASP A 229 12.36 -16.96 -9.79
CA ASP A 229 12.35 -18.39 -10.16
C ASP A 229 11.06 -19.12 -9.78
N PHE A 230 10.11 -18.45 -9.13
CA PHE A 230 8.91 -19.10 -8.61
C PHE A 230 7.91 -19.44 -9.72
N VAL A 231 7.71 -20.73 -9.99
CA VAL A 231 6.87 -21.21 -11.10
C VAL A 231 5.68 -22.09 -10.68
N ASN A 232 5.50 -22.35 -9.38
CA ASN A 232 4.37 -23.17 -8.91
C ASN A 232 3.05 -22.39 -9.05
N GLU A 233 2.35 -22.61 -10.17
CA GLU A 233 1.15 -21.87 -10.53
C GLU A 233 0.01 -22.07 -9.53
N GLU A 234 -0.13 -23.26 -8.94
CA GLU A 234 -1.17 -23.54 -7.94
C GLU A 234 -0.98 -22.67 -6.69
N THR A 235 0.24 -22.64 -6.15
CA THR A 235 0.57 -21.78 -5.02
C THR A 235 0.47 -20.30 -5.39
N ILE A 236 0.87 -19.89 -6.60
CA ILE A 236 0.71 -18.51 -7.09
C ILE A 236 -0.78 -18.11 -7.09
N ARG A 237 -1.68 -18.96 -7.60
CA ARG A 237 -3.12 -18.68 -7.60
C ARG A 237 -3.67 -18.53 -6.18
N LEU A 238 -3.20 -19.36 -5.24
CA LEU A 238 -3.60 -19.25 -3.84
C LEU A 238 -3.10 -17.95 -3.19
N LEU A 239 -1.84 -17.57 -3.43
CA LEU A 239 -1.29 -16.29 -2.99
C LEU A 239 -2.09 -15.11 -3.54
N VAL A 240 -2.41 -15.12 -4.84
CA VAL A 240 -3.23 -14.08 -5.48
C VAL A 240 -4.62 -13.97 -4.82
N ARG A 241 -5.25 -15.10 -4.48
CA ARG A 241 -6.53 -15.09 -3.74
C ARG A 241 -6.39 -14.51 -2.34
N ASN A 242 -5.31 -14.86 -1.62
CA ASN A 242 -5.07 -14.32 -0.28
C ASN A 242 -4.84 -12.80 -0.31
N PHE A 243 -4.08 -12.31 -1.29
CA PHE A 243 -3.94 -10.87 -1.52
C PHE A 243 -5.27 -10.22 -1.89
N ALA A 244 -6.09 -10.85 -2.73
CA ALA A 244 -7.42 -10.33 -3.05
C ALA A 244 -8.31 -10.20 -1.80
N SER A 245 -8.32 -11.21 -0.93
CA SER A 245 -9.04 -11.16 0.34
C SER A 245 -8.53 -10.05 1.26
N ALA A 246 -7.21 -9.83 1.32
CA ALA A 246 -6.63 -8.72 2.08
C ALA A 246 -7.02 -7.35 1.48
N CYS A 247 -6.97 -7.19 0.15
CA CYS A 247 -7.42 -5.97 -0.53
C CYS A 247 -8.89 -5.66 -0.24
N LEU A 248 -9.76 -6.68 -0.25
CA LEU A 248 -11.16 -6.53 0.15
C LEU A 248 -11.28 -6.10 1.61
N ALA A 249 -10.57 -6.77 2.54
CA ALA A 249 -10.61 -6.42 3.95
C ALA A 249 -10.18 -4.96 4.20
N ILE A 250 -9.08 -4.52 3.58
CA ILE A 250 -8.60 -3.13 3.68
C ILE A 250 -9.63 -2.14 3.10
N ARG A 251 -10.25 -2.46 1.96
CA ARG A 251 -11.34 -1.65 1.41
C ARG A 251 -12.52 -1.56 2.37
N GLU A 252 -12.97 -2.68 2.92
CA GLU A 252 -14.12 -2.73 3.83
C GLU A 252 -13.89 -1.87 5.07
N GLN A 253 -12.63 -1.68 5.51
CA GLN A 253 -12.33 -0.71 6.58
C GLN A 253 -12.75 0.72 6.19
N TYR A 254 -12.52 1.15 4.95
CA TYR A 254 -12.94 2.48 4.46
C TYR A 254 -14.46 2.55 4.24
N VAL A 255 -15.06 1.51 3.67
CA VAL A 255 -16.52 1.44 3.43
C VAL A 255 -17.28 1.43 4.74
N PHE A 256 -16.76 0.76 5.77
CA PHE A 256 -17.33 0.75 7.11
C PHE A 256 -17.42 2.16 7.71
N VAL A 257 -16.43 3.03 7.46
CA VAL A 257 -16.48 4.41 7.92
C VAL A 257 -17.49 5.23 7.11
N GLN A 258 -17.50 5.05 5.79
CA GLN A 258 -18.40 5.77 4.90
C GLN A 258 -18.78 4.92 3.68
N ASP A 259 -20.01 4.41 3.64
CA ASP A 259 -20.51 3.71 2.44
C ASP A 259 -20.83 4.74 1.34
N ASP A 260 -20.14 4.59 0.22
CA ASP A 260 -20.18 5.46 -0.94
C ASP A 260 -21.01 4.89 -2.10
N TYR A 261 -21.61 3.72 -1.92
CA TYR A 261 -22.61 3.22 -2.85
C TYR A 261 -23.96 3.89 -2.57
N PRO A 262 -24.67 4.38 -3.60
CA PRO A 262 -26.02 4.89 -3.38
C PRO A 262 -26.90 3.76 -2.82
N ALA A 263 -27.50 3.99 -1.66
CA ALA A 263 -28.42 3.03 -1.07
C ALA A 263 -29.53 2.70 -2.09
N PRO A 264 -29.79 1.42 -2.38
CA PRO A 264 -30.94 1.03 -3.18
C PRO A 264 -32.20 1.65 -2.57
N TRP A 265 -33.07 2.22 -3.40
CA TRP A 265 -34.33 2.77 -2.90
C TRP A 265 -35.10 1.69 -2.13
N SER A 266 -35.44 1.97 -0.87
CA SER A 266 -36.24 1.10 -0.01
C SER A 266 -37.20 1.92 0.85
N LEU A 267 -38.27 1.29 1.33
CA LEU A 267 -39.14 1.90 2.34
C LEU A 267 -38.33 2.27 3.60
N ASN A 268 -37.32 1.47 3.95
CA ASN A 268 -36.39 1.75 5.04
C ASN A 268 -35.55 3.01 4.82
N SER A 269 -34.98 3.21 3.63
CA SER A 269 -34.19 4.43 3.33
C SER A 269 -35.05 5.69 3.40
N THR A 270 -36.32 5.59 2.98
CA THR A 270 -37.30 6.69 3.10
C THR A 270 -37.66 6.94 4.57
N LEU A 271 -37.86 5.89 5.37
CA LEU A 271 -38.12 6.02 6.82
C LEU A 271 -36.94 6.67 7.55
N VAL A 272 -35.70 6.30 7.22
CA VAL A 272 -34.49 6.94 7.78
C VAL A 272 -34.39 8.41 7.35
N MET A 273 -34.63 8.72 6.07
CA MET A 273 -34.57 10.08 5.53
C MET A 273 -35.63 11.02 6.13
N VAL A 274 -36.81 10.50 6.47
CA VAL A 274 -37.92 11.26 7.08
C VAL A 274 -37.82 11.27 8.62
N GLY A 275 -36.72 10.80 9.20
CA GLY A 275 -36.49 10.83 10.67
C GLY A 275 -37.22 9.72 11.45
N LEU A 276 -37.86 8.78 10.76
CA LEU A 276 -38.54 7.61 11.32
C LEU A 276 -37.62 6.38 11.38
N ARG A 277 -36.33 6.59 11.69
CA ARG A 277 -35.34 5.50 11.81
C ARG A 277 -35.78 4.40 12.77
N ALA A 278 -36.50 4.76 13.84
CA ALA A 278 -37.04 3.81 14.82
C ALA A 278 -38.03 2.79 14.23
N LEU A 279 -38.64 3.09 13.08
CA LEU A 279 -39.57 2.20 12.35
C LEU A 279 -38.88 1.44 11.20
N SER A 280 -37.60 1.71 10.94
CA SER A 280 -36.82 1.01 9.92
C SER A 280 -36.18 -0.26 10.47
N THR A 281 -35.87 -1.23 9.61
CA THR A 281 -35.06 -2.40 10.01
C THR A 281 -33.64 -2.02 10.44
N ASP A 282 -33.20 -0.78 10.15
CA ASP A 282 -31.91 -0.21 10.54
C ASP A 282 -31.94 0.48 11.92
N ALA A 283 -33.05 0.40 12.65
CA ALA A 283 -33.15 0.89 14.03
C ALA A 283 -32.09 0.28 14.97
N LYS A 284 -31.62 -0.93 14.67
CA LYS A 284 -30.59 -1.66 15.43
C LYS A 284 -29.16 -1.47 14.90
N LYS A 285 -28.98 -0.88 13.70
CA LYS A 285 -27.63 -0.59 13.19
C LYS A 285 -27.07 0.63 13.90
N PRO A 286 -25.76 0.66 14.23
CA PRO A 286 -25.13 1.84 14.81
C PRO A 286 -25.34 3.07 13.92
N ALA A 287 -25.40 4.26 14.54
CA ALA A 287 -25.45 5.50 13.78
C ALA A 287 -24.20 5.61 12.89
N PRO A 288 -24.29 6.20 11.68
CA PRO A 288 -23.09 6.53 10.94
C PRO A 288 -22.20 7.42 11.83
N PRO A 289 -20.86 7.23 11.80
CA PRO A 289 -19.95 7.99 12.64
C PRO A 289 -20.13 9.49 12.41
N SER A 290 -19.95 10.29 13.46
CA SER A 290 -19.94 11.74 13.32
C SER A 290 -18.82 12.19 12.37
N GLU A 291 -18.88 13.42 11.83
CA GLU A 291 -17.84 13.89 10.88
C GLU A 291 -16.43 13.89 11.52
N GLU A 292 -16.34 14.18 12.82
CA GLU A 292 -15.08 14.17 13.57
C GLU A 292 -14.58 12.74 13.85
N GLU A 293 -15.48 11.82 14.20
CA GLU A 293 -15.17 10.39 14.35
C GLU A 293 -14.75 9.77 13.01
N ALA A 294 -15.46 10.07 11.93
CA ALA A 294 -15.09 9.59 10.60
C ALA A 294 -13.70 10.13 10.19
N LYS A 295 -13.38 11.38 10.56
CA LYS A 295 -12.03 11.94 10.34
C LYS A 295 -10.97 11.19 11.13
N SER A 296 -11.18 10.89 12.41
CA SER A 296 -10.20 10.17 13.24
C SER A 296 -10.02 8.72 12.78
N LEU A 297 -11.11 8.03 12.44
CA LEU A 297 -11.06 6.66 11.90
C LEU A 297 -10.33 6.61 10.56
N LEU A 298 -10.66 7.49 9.61
CA LEU A 298 -9.96 7.53 8.32
C LEU A 298 -8.47 7.96 8.45
N LEU A 299 -8.06 8.59 9.55
CA LEU A 299 -6.64 8.89 9.82
C LEU A 299 -5.85 7.65 10.26
N SER A 300 -6.48 6.69 10.96
CA SER A 300 -5.82 5.44 11.34
C SER A 300 -5.79 4.41 10.20
N LEU A 301 -6.67 4.53 9.20
CA LEU A 301 -6.71 3.64 8.04
C LEU A 301 -5.61 3.93 7.00
N PRO A 302 -5.06 2.91 6.32
CA PRO A 302 -5.47 1.50 6.38
C PRO A 302 -4.94 0.79 7.64
N GLY A 303 -5.45 -0.39 8.01
CA GLY A 303 -4.88 -1.19 9.09
C GLY A 303 -3.42 -1.61 8.83
N GLU A 304 -2.79 -2.25 9.82
CA GLU A 304 -1.41 -2.73 9.75
C GLU A 304 -1.24 -3.90 8.77
N ASP A 305 -2.35 -4.57 8.44
CA ASP A 305 -2.45 -5.57 7.36
C ASP A 305 -2.08 -4.98 5.98
N ALA A 306 -2.14 -3.66 5.80
CA ALA A 306 -1.66 -2.96 4.61
C ALA A 306 -0.17 -3.20 4.30
N ALA A 307 0.63 -3.67 5.25
CA ALA A 307 2.01 -4.10 5.00
C ALA A 307 2.09 -5.16 3.88
N CYS A 308 1.02 -5.92 3.62
CA CYS A 308 0.94 -6.85 2.51
C CYS A 308 1.10 -6.20 1.13
N ILE A 309 0.80 -4.90 0.98
CA ILE A 309 0.93 -4.17 -0.29
C ILE A 309 2.40 -4.10 -0.74
N LEU A 310 3.36 -4.04 0.19
CA LEU A 310 4.79 -4.16 -0.15
C LEU A 310 5.09 -5.53 -0.77
N SER A 311 4.46 -6.58 -0.24
CA SER A 311 4.65 -7.95 -0.73
C SER A 311 4.01 -8.13 -2.10
N LEU A 312 2.78 -7.64 -2.29
CA LEU A 312 2.11 -7.62 -3.59
C LEU A 312 2.95 -6.89 -4.65
N TYR A 313 3.52 -5.74 -4.31
CA TYR A 313 4.46 -5.03 -5.17
C TYR A 313 5.70 -5.87 -5.49
N SER A 314 6.32 -6.49 -4.48
CA SER A 314 7.53 -7.31 -4.68
C SER A 314 7.28 -8.53 -5.57
N PHE A 315 6.16 -9.24 -5.37
CA PHE A 315 5.73 -10.34 -6.24
C PHE A 315 5.43 -9.87 -7.66
N THR A 316 4.70 -8.76 -7.81
CA THR A 316 4.36 -8.20 -9.14
C THR A 316 5.60 -7.75 -9.90
N GLN A 317 6.58 -7.16 -9.21
CA GLN A 317 7.84 -6.69 -9.79
C GLN A 317 8.75 -7.85 -10.21
N ALA A 318 8.88 -8.88 -9.36
CA ALA A 318 9.80 -9.98 -9.60
C ALA A 318 9.22 -11.07 -10.52
N ASN A 319 7.92 -11.32 -10.47
CA ASN A 319 7.31 -12.50 -11.06
C ASN A 319 6.17 -12.17 -12.05
N ARG A 320 6.42 -12.37 -13.34
CA ARG A 320 5.43 -12.13 -14.40
C ARG A 320 4.24 -13.09 -14.34
N LEU A 321 4.43 -14.34 -13.88
CA LEU A 321 3.33 -15.30 -13.72
C LEU A 321 2.39 -14.85 -12.60
N PHE A 322 2.91 -14.29 -11.51
CA PHE A 322 2.11 -13.68 -10.46
C PHE A 322 1.30 -12.51 -11.00
N ALA A 323 1.93 -11.57 -11.71
CA ALA A 323 1.24 -10.44 -12.33
C ALA A 323 0.13 -10.89 -13.31
N ALA A 324 0.40 -11.93 -14.11
CA ALA A 324 -0.57 -12.52 -15.02
C ALA A 324 -1.75 -13.17 -14.28
N ASN A 325 -1.50 -13.90 -13.18
CA ASN A 325 -2.55 -14.50 -12.37
C ASN A 325 -3.37 -13.43 -11.63
N LEU A 326 -2.74 -12.38 -11.11
CA LEU A 326 -3.44 -11.26 -10.48
C LEU A 326 -4.47 -10.63 -11.42
N LEU A 327 -4.14 -10.49 -12.70
CA LEU A 327 -5.04 -9.96 -13.73
C LEU A 327 -6.11 -10.95 -14.20
N ASN A 328 -5.74 -12.22 -14.41
CA ASN A 328 -6.56 -13.18 -15.16
C ASN A 328 -7.36 -14.16 -14.30
N LEU A 329 -7.05 -14.29 -13.01
CA LEU A 329 -7.74 -15.26 -12.16
C LEU A 329 -9.23 -14.86 -12.04
N PRO A 330 -10.17 -15.79 -12.30
CA PRO A 330 -11.58 -15.49 -12.19
C PRO A 330 -11.98 -15.30 -10.73
N ALA A 331 -13.15 -14.72 -10.53
CA ALA A 331 -13.80 -14.68 -9.23
C ALA A 331 -14.15 -16.09 -8.74
N ASP A 332 -13.97 -16.35 -7.44
CA ASP A 332 -14.64 -17.47 -6.78
C ASP A 332 -16.13 -17.13 -6.61
N LYS A 333 -17.00 -18.13 -6.38
CA LYS A 333 -18.46 -17.94 -6.28
C LYS A 333 -18.81 -16.75 -5.37
N ASP A 334 -19.57 -15.79 -5.91
CA ASP A 334 -20.05 -14.56 -5.27
C ASP A 334 -18.96 -13.56 -4.80
N ARG A 335 -17.70 -13.73 -5.21
CA ARG A 335 -16.59 -12.80 -4.89
C ARG A 335 -16.20 -11.94 -6.09
N GLU A 336 -15.47 -10.86 -5.83
CA GLU A 336 -14.85 -10.07 -6.89
C GLU A 336 -13.58 -10.76 -7.44
N THR A 337 -13.25 -10.53 -8.70
CA THR A 337 -11.96 -10.97 -9.26
C THR A 337 -10.80 -10.35 -8.49
N PRO A 338 -9.64 -11.02 -8.31
CA PRO A 338 -8.47 -10.47 -7.62
C PRO A 338 -8.04 -9.10 -8.12
N PHE A 339 -8.05 -8.89 -9.45
CA PHE A 339 -7.72 -7.59 -10.03
C PHE A 339 -8.72 -6.49 -9.64
N SER A 340 -10.02 -6.81 -9.57
CA SER A 340 -11.04 -5.87 -9.07
C SER A 340 -10.80 -5.50 -7.62
N ALA A 341 -10.60 -6.48 -6.76
CA ALA A 341 -10.31 -6.24 -5.34
C ALA A 341 -9.08 -5.33 -5.16
N PHE A 342 -8.02 -5.59 -5.93
CA PHE A 342 -6.79 -4.80 -5.91
C PHE A 342 -7.01 -3.35 -6.38
N LEU A 343 -7.68 -3.13 -7.53
CA LEU A 343 -7.99 -1.77 -8.00
C LEU A 343 -8.97 -1.03 -7.09
N SER A 344 -9.93 -1.76 -6.53
CA SER A 344 -10.88 -1.25 -5.55
C SER A 344 -10.15 -0.71 -4.33
N MET A 345 -9.35 -1.53 -3.65
CA MET A 345 -8.49 -1.11 -2.53
C MET A 345 -7.60 0.08 -2.90
N THR A 346 -6.94 0.02 -4.07
CA THR A 346 -6.07 1.10 -4.54
C THR A 346 -6.83 2.43 -4.61
N SER A 347 -8.06 2.43 -5.13
CA SER A 347 -8.89 3.63 -5.23
C SER A 347 -9.22 4.25 -3.86
N TYR A 348 -9.55 3.46 -2.84
CA TYR A 348 -9.86 3.99 -1.50
C TYR A 348 -8.61 4.55 -0.81
N ILE A 349 -7.48 3.83 -0.86
CA ILE A 349 -6.23 4.30 -0.25
C ILE A 349 -5.75 5.58 -0.96
N SER A 350 -5.75 5.60 -2.30
CA SER A 350 -5.29 6.75 -3.07
C SER A 350 -6.18 7.97 -2.89
N HIS A 351 -7.50 7.75 -2.81
CA HIS A 351 -8.46 8.81 -2.54
C HIS A 351 -8.27 9.41 -1.13
N HIS A 352 -7.64 8.70 -0.17
CA HIS A 352 -7.29 9.25 1.15
C HIS A 352 -5.79 9.51 1.37
N ALA A 353 -4.96 9.43 0.34
CA ALA A 353 -3.50 9.56 0.44
C ALA A 353 -3.03 10.89 1.06
N TYR A 354 -3.83 11.97 0.96
CA TYR A 354 -3.51 13.27 1.57
C TYR A 354 -3.47 13.23 3.11
N ARG A 355 -4.08 12.22 3.74
CA ARG A 355 -4.21 12.18 5.21
C ARG A 355 -2.89 11.94 5.93
N GLY A 356 -1.90 11.30 5.29
CA GLY A 356 -0.61 11.06 5.91
C GLY A 356 0.41 10.38 4.99
N PRO A 357 1.69 10.39 5.39
CA PRO A 357 2.76 9.74 4.62
C PRO A 357 2.58 8.22 4.52
N ARG A 358 1.91 7.61 5.50
CA ARG A 358 1.61 6.17 5.53
C ARG A 358 0.59 5.78 4.45
N GLN A 359 -0.53 6.50 4.34
CA GLN A 359 -1.52 6.28 3.28
C GLN A 359 -0.94 6.54 1.89
N SER A 360 -0.17 7.62 1.75
CA SER A 360 0.55 7.93 0.50
C SER A 360 1.51 6.81 0.10
N THR A 361 2.28 6.24 1.05
CA THR A 361 3.18 5.11 0.79
C THR A 361 2.46 3.92 0.16
N TYR A 362 1.33 3.50 0.74
CA TYR A 362 0.57 2.36 0.22
C TYR A 362 -0.14 2.66 -1.10
N ALA A 363 -0.60 3.91 -1.30
CA ALA A 363 -1.11 4.35 -2.60
C ALA A 363 -0.03 4.27 -3.69
N VAL A 364 1.18 4.77 -3.38
CA VAL A 364 2.32 4.76 -4.32
C VAL A 364 2.77 3.33 -4.65
N LEU A 365 2.91 2.44 -3.66
CA LEU A 365 3.24 1.02 -3.91
C LEU A 365 2.17 0.32 -4.79
N SER A 366 0.90 0.63 -4.57
CA SER A 366 -0.20 0.10 -5.40
C SER A 366 -0.11 0.62 -6.84
N LEU A 367 0.12 1.93 -7.03
CA LEU A 367 0.32 2.50 -8.37
C LEU A 367 1.57 1.95 -9.07
N LEU A 368 2.66 1.68 -8.34
CA LEU A 368 3.84 1.05 -8.91
C LEU A 368 3.53 -0.36 -9.44
N SER A 369 2.73 -1.14 -8.69
CA SER A 369 2.25 -2.45 -9.14
C SER A 369 1.41 -2.34 -10.41
N ILE A 370 0.48 -1.37 -10.46
CA ILE A 370 -0.30 -1.08 -11.68
C ILE A 370 0.63 -0.70 -12.84
N ARG A 371 1.61 0.17 -12.61
CA ARG A 371 2.58 0.62 -13.62
C ARG A 371 3.34 -0.57 -14.23
N ILE A 372 3.82 -1.49 -13.41
CA ILE A 372 4.52 -2.70 -13.88
C ILE A 372 3.61 -3.53 -14.79
N ILE A 373 2.35 -3.73 -14.39
CA ILE A 373 1.38 -4.52 -15.15
C ILE A 373 1.05 -3.86 -16.50
N VAL A 374 0.84 -2.53 -16.54
CA VAL A 374 0.50 -1.84 -17.81
C VAL A 374 1.69 -1.65 -18.75
N GLU A 375 2.93 -1.80 -18.26
CA GLU A 375 4.14 -1.77 -19.09
C GLU A 375 4.44 -3.12 -19.77
N ASP A 376 3.87 -4.23 -19.27
CA ASP A 376 3.99 -5.54 -19.93
C ASP A 376 3.04 -5.59 -21.15
N PRO A 377 3.54 -5.82 -22.37
CA PRO A 377 2.72 -5.76 -23.58
C PRO A 377 1.64 -6.84 -23.65
N VAL A 378 1.85 -8.00 -23.04
CA VAL A 378 0.87 -9.10 -23.00
C VAL A 378 -0.26 -8.75 -22.05
N LEU A 379 0.09 -8.23 -20.86
CA LEU A 379 -0.90 -7.82 -19.86
C LEU A 379 -1.64 -6.55 -20.30
N ALA A 380 -0.97 -5.58 -20.92
CA ALA A 380 -1.58 -4.37 -21.47
C ALA A 380 -2.65 -4.71 -22.52
N LYS A 381 -2.35 -5.64 -23.44
CA LYS A 381 -3.32 -6.15 -24.42
C LYS A 381 -4.55 -6.74 -23.74
N ARG A 382 -4.35 -7.53 -22.67
CA ARG A 382 -5.44 -8.14 -21.90
C ARG A 382 -6.26 -7.10 -21.15
N ILE A 383 -5.62 -6.11 -20.52
CA ILE A 383 -6.25 -5.00 -19.80
C ILE A 383 -7.14 -4.16 -20.70
N CYS A 384 -6.78 -4.01 -21.98
CA CYS A 384 -7.56 -3.27 -22.97
C CYS A 384 -8.57 -4.13 -23.74
N SER A 385 -8.65 -5.45 -23.49
CA SER A 385 -9.54 -6.36 -24.20
C SER A 385 -10.95 -6.39 -23.62
N ALA A 386 -11.96 -6.51 -24.50
CA ALA A 386 -13.35 -6.73 -24.11
C ALA A 386 -13.58 -8.08 -23.41
N ASP A 387 -12.71 -9.07 -23.64
CA ASP A 387 -12.79 -10.40 -23.01
C ASP A 387 -12.38 -10.39 -21.52
N ALA A 388 -11.78 -9.30 -21.06
CA ALA A 388 -11.36 -9.13 -19.67
C ALA A 388 -12.35 -8.29 -18.85
N LYS A 389 -13.57 -8.04 -19.37
CA LYS A 389 -14.59 -7.25 -18.67
C LYS A 389 -14.90 -7.86 -17.31
N THR A 390 -14.85 -7.01 -16.28
CA THR A 390 -15.22 -7.38 -14.90
C THR A 390 -15.87 -6.18 -14.20
N LEU A 391 -16.49 -6.44 -13.06
CA LEU A 391 -17.07 -5.41 -12.21
C LEU A 391 -15.96 -4.77 -11.37
N PHE A 392 -16.05 -3.45 -11.15
CA PHE A 392 -15.12 -2.72 -10.30
C PHE A 392 -15.90 -1.77 -9.39
N ARG A 393 -15.77 -1.93 -8.07
CA ARG A 393 -16.20 -0.93 -7.10
C ARG A 393 -15.06 0.05 -6.86
N LEU A 394 -15.19 1.32 -7.25
CA LEU A 394 -14.19 2.35 -6.98
C LEU A 394 -14.71 3.36 -5.94
N CYS A 395 -13.78 3.95 -5.19
CA CYS A 395 -14.07 4.94 -4.17
C CYS A 395 -14.76 6.19 -4.74
N ARG A 396 -15.82 6.63 -4.07
CA ARG A 396 -16.60 7.85 -4.37
C ARG A 396 -16.96 8.60 -3.07
N GLN A 397 -16.13 8.49 -2.03
CA GLN A 397 -16.42 9.06 -0.70
C GLN A 397 -16.36 10.59 -0.64
N ARG A 398 -15.74 11.28 -1.62
CA ARG A 398 -15.63 12.74 -1.65
C ARG A 398 -15.95 13.29 -3.04
N PRO A 399 -16.52 14.50 -3.13
CA PRO A 399 -16.66 15.20 -4.40
C PRO A 399 -15.31 15.79 -4.85
N PRO A 400 -15.07 15.93 -6.17
CA PRO A 400 -16.00 15.64 -7.27
C PRO A 400 -16.07 14.13 -7.61
N HIS A 401 -17.28 13.62 -7.84
CA HIS A 401 -17.50 12.21 -8.13
C HIS A 401 -17.36 11.90 -9.62
N LEU A 402 -16.60 10.84 -9.95
CA LEU A 402 -16.66 10.20 -11.26
C LEU A 402 -18.02 9.51 -11.49
N PRO A 403 -18.43 9.26 -12.75
CA PRO A 403 -19.65 8.53 -13.07
C PRO A 403 -19.74 7.17 -12.37
N LEU A 404 -20.92 6.83 -11.85
CA LEU A 404 -21.15 5.51 -11.27
C LEU A 404 -21.28 4.47 -12.38
N VAL A 405 -20.36 3.52 -12.45
CA VAL A 405 -20.43 2.40 -13.38
C VAL A 405 -20.70 1.11 -12.60
N THR A 406 -21.90 0.57 -12.74
CA THR A 406 -22.35 -0.66 -12.07
C THR A 406 -22.29 -1.90 -12.97
N SER A 407 -22.00 -1.71 -14.27
CA SER A 407 -21.88 -2.78 -15.25
C SER A 407 -20.42 -3.23 -15.46
N ALA A 408 -20.24 -4.45 -15.95
CA ALA A 408 -18.92 -4.99 -16.23
C ALA A 408 -18.23 -4.17 -17.33
N ARG A 409 -16.98 -3.77 -17.07
CA ARG A 409 -16.20 -2.86 -17.92
C ARG A 409 -14.77 -3.35 -18.11
N ILE A 410 -14.13 -2.82 -19.15
CA ILE A 410 -12.75 -3.17 -19.50
C ILE A 410 -11.81 -2.68 -18.39
N PRO A 411 -10.84 -3.49 -17.91
CA PRO A 411 -9.95 -3.11 -16.83
C PRO A 411 -9.21 -1.79 -17.04
N ALA A 412 -8.80 -1.49 -18.28
CA ALA A 412 -8.19 -0.20 -18.65
C ALA A 412 -9.03 1.00 -18.17
N THR A 413 -10.37 0.94 -18.34
CA THR A 413 -11.27 2.03 -17.91
C THR A 413 -11.26 2.22 -16.41
N ALA A 414 -11.21 1.14 -15.62
CA ALA A 414 -11.13 1.24 -14.16
C ALA A 414 -9.78 1.80 -13.70
N ILE A 415 -8.67 1.44 -14.36
CA ILE A 415 -7.35 2.01 -14.06
C ILE A 415 -7.33 3.51 -14.38
N LEU A 416 -7.91 3.92 -15.52
CA LEU A 416 -8.04 5.32 -15.91
C LEU A 416 -8.89 6.10 -14.90
N ASP A 417 -10.01 5.55 -14.42
CA ASP A 417 -10.81 6.15 -13.35
C ASP A 417 -9.99 6.36 -12.07
N VAL A 418 -9.25 5.33 -11.61
CA VAL A 418 -8.39 5.44 -10.41
C VAL A 418 -7.37 6.55 -10.58
N CYS A 419 -6.71 6.63 -11.74
CA CYS A 419 -5.74 7.69 -12.01
C CYS A 419 -6.43 9.07 -12.07
N THR A 420 -7.57 9.19 -12.75
CA THR A 420 -8.32 10.44 -12.88
C THR A 420 -8.83 10.94 -11.53
N ASP A 421 -9.27 10.03 -10.67
CA ASP A 421 -9.68 10.32 -9.31
C ASP A 421 -8.52 10.90 -8.47
N ILE A 422 -7.33 10.32 -8.58
CA ILE A 422 -6.10 10.84 -7.94
C ILE A 422 -5.76 12.25 -8.43
N LEU A 423 -5.86 12.51 -9.74
CA LEU A 423 -5.59 13.83 -10.31
C LEU A 423 -6.59 14.89 -9.85
N SER A 424 -7.82 14.48 -9.54
CA SER A 424 -8.93 15.37 -9.16
C SER A 424 -8.98 15.64 -7.65
N HIS A 425 -8.43 14.73 -6.85
CA HIS A 425 -8.36 14.84 -5.40
C HIS A 425 -6.97 15.23 -4.92
N ASN A 426 -6.82 15.45 -3.61
CA ASN A 426 -5.54 15.63 -2.89
C ASN A 426 -4.69 16.86 -3.29
N LEU A 427 -5.21 17.78 -4.12
CA LEU A 427 -4.50 18.98 -4.56
C LEU A 427 -4.28 19.93 -3.38
N ARG A 428 -3.01 20.07 -2.97
CA ARG A 428 -2.60 20.91 -1.84
C ARG A 428 -1.22 21.51 -2.07
N LYS A 429 -0.88 22.58 -1.34
CA LYS A 429 0.43 23.26 -1.46
C LYS A 429 1.63 22.36 -1.16
N ARG A 430 1.46 21.31 -0.34
CA ARG A 430 2.44 20.22 -0.17
C ARG A 430 2.06 19.03 -1.06
N LEU A 431 2.19 19.22 -2.36
CA LEU A 431 1.76 18.25 -3.36
C LEU A 431 2.63 16.98 -3.29
N ASP A 432 1.99 15.82 -3.36
CA ASP A 432 2.70 14.54 -3.49
C ASP A 432 3.08 14.31 -4.95
N VAL A 433 4.17 14.94 -5.40
CA VAL A 433 4.64 14.90 -6.79
C VAL A 433 4.71 13.46 -7.33
N ARG A 434 5.07 12.49 -6.48
CA ARG A 434 5.22 11.08 -6.88
C ARG A 434 3.89 10.43 -7.22
N LEU A 435 2.87 10.62 -6.38
CA LEU A 435 1.54 10.06 -6.60
C LEU A 435 0.95 10.56 -7.94
N TYR A 436 1.00 11.87 -8.21
CA TYR A 436 0.47 12.44 -9.46
C TYR A 436 1.30 12.03 -10.68
N SER A 437 2.63 12.02 -10.57
CA SER A 437 3.50 11.62 -11.67
C SER A 437 3.26 10.15 -12.06
N LEU A 438 3.02 9.26 -11.09
CA LEU A 438 2.66 7.88 -11.36
C LEU A 438 1.29 7.75 -12.02
N ALA A 439 0.27 8.46 -11.53
CA ALA A 439 -1.06 8.46 -12.15
C ALA A 439 -1.01 8.93 -13.61
N LEU A 440 -0.33 10.05 -13.90
CA LEU A 440 -0.14 10.54 -15.26
C LEU A 440 0.67 9.55 -16.11
N GLY A 441 1.73 8.98 -15.55
CA GLY A 441 2.56 7.99 -16.24
C GLY A 441 1.80 6.72 -16.60
N ILE A 442 0.87 6.26 -15.76
CA ILE A 442 0.00 5.11 -16.02
C ILE A 442 -1.00 5.45 -17.14
N ILE A 443 -1.66 6.61 -17.06
CA ILE A 443 -2.55 7.07 -18.15
C ILE A 443 -1.78 7.11 -19.46
N LEU A 444 -0.57 7.68 -19.48
CA LEU A 444 0.26 7.76 -20.68
C LEU A 444 0.57 6.39 -21.29
N ARG A 445 0.90 5.39 -20.47
CA ARG A 445 1.15 4.01 -20.94
C ARG A 445 -0.09 3.38 -21.55
N ILE A 446 -1.25 3.58 -20.93
CA ILE A 446 -2.51 3.07 -21.47
C ILE A 446 -2.84 3.73 -22.80
N VAL A 447 -2.83 5.07 -22.89
CA VAL A 447 -3.21 5.76 -24.14
C VAL A 447 -2.20 5.50 -25.26
N THR A 448 -0.90 5.38 -24.95
CA THR A 448 0.11 5.01 -25.95
C THR A 448 -0.09 3.58 -26.46
N HIS A 449 -0.45 2.63 -25.59
CA HIS A 449 -0.82 1.27 -26.02
C HIS A 449 -2.09 1.25 -26.89
N LEU A 450 -3.12 2.01 -26.51
CA LEU A 450 -4.35 2.10 -27.30
C LEU A 450 -4.10 2.70 -28.69
N GLU A 451 -3.26 3.73 -28.79
CA GLU A 451 -2.86 4.36 -30.05
C GLU A 451 -2.08 3.38 -30.94
N GLN A 452 -1.11 2.67 -30.37
CA GLN A 452 -0.28 1.68 -31.08
C GLN A 452 -1.12 0.52 -31.63
N THR A 453 -2.13 0.10 -30.88
CA THR A 453 -3.04 -0.99 -31.27
C THR A 453 -4.27 -0.53 -32.03
N LYS A 454 -4.45 0.79 -32.22
CA LYS A 454 -5.67 1.41 -32.79
C LYS A 454 -6.96 0.96 -32.10
N THR A 455 -6.88 0.72 -30.79
CA THR A 455 -8.01 0.28 -29.98
C THR A 455 -8.80 1.50 -29.51
N ARG A 456 -10.02 1.67 -30.02
CA ARG A 456 -10.94 2.73 -29.59
C ARG A 456 -11.62 2.35 -28.28
N LEU A 457 -11.32 3.08 -27.20
CA LEU A 457 -11.81 2.76 -25.85
C LEU A 457 -13.02 3.62 -25.47
N GLN A 458 -14.15 2.96 -25.22
CA GLN A 458 -15.36 3.57 -24.68
C GLN A 458 -15.16 3.95 -23.21
N HIS A 459 -15.01 5.24 -22.93
CA HIS A 459 -14.73 5.78 -21.60
C HIS A 459 -15.19 7.24 -21.51
N HIS A 460 -15.34 7.76 -20.29
CA HIS A 460 -15.79 9.14 -20.04
C HIS A 460 -14.63 10.14 -20.11
N TRP A 461 -14.00 10.25 -21.28
CA TRP A 461 -12.79 11.04 -21.55
C TRP A 461 -12.84 12.51 -21.09
N ALA A 462 -14.04 13.10 -21.08
CA ALA A 462 -14.28 14.45 -20.58
C ALA A 462 -13.69 14.70 -19.18
N TYR A 463 -13.72 13.70 -18.29
CA TYR A 463 -13.16 13.83 -16.94
C TYR A 463 -11.64 13.83 -16.96
N ILE A 464 -11.00 12.97 -17.77
CA ILE A 464 -9.53 12.98 -17.94
C ILE A 464 -9.08 14.36 -18.41
N TRP A 465 -9.70 14.91 -19.46
CA TRP A 465 -9.38 16.25 -19.98
C TRP A 465 -9.52 17.33 -18.90
N GLY A 466 -10.63 17.28 -18.16
CA GLY A 466 -10.89 18.19 -17.05
C GLY A 466 -9.82 18.10 -15.96
N SER A 467 -9.42 16.90 -15.56
CA SER A 467 -8.42 16.68 -14.51
C SER A 467 -7.02 17.11 -14.94
N LEU A 468 -6.61 16.85 -16.19
CA LEU A 468 -5.31 17.30 -16.71
C LEU A 468 -5.21 18.84 -16.70
N LEU A 469 -6.23 19.52 -17.23
CA LEU A 469 -6.24 20.99 -17.30
C LEU A 469 -6.45 21.64 -15.92
N SER A 470 -7.24 21.01 -15.05
CA SER A 470 -7.38 21.42 -13.65
C SER A 470 -6.05 21.33 -12.90
N LEU A 471 -5.29 20.25 -13.11
CA LEU A 471 -3.95 20.12 -12.54
C LEU A 471 -2.99 21.17 -13.09
N MET A 472 -2.99 21.44 -14.40
CA MET A 472 -2.19 22.56 -14.96
C MET A 472 -2.57 23.90 -14.35
N ARG A 473 -3.88 24.16 -14.16
CA ARG A 473 -4.39 25.37 -13.51
C ARG A 473 -3.92 25.49 -12.08
N PHE A 474 -4.02 24.41 -11.29
CA PHE A 474 -3.55 24.36 -9.92
C PHE A 474 -2.04 24.64 -9.83
N LEU A 475 -1.24 23.97 -10.67
CA LEU A 475 0.21 24.14 -10.71
C LEU A 475 0.59 25.58 -11.07
N ALA A 476 -0.08 26.19 -12.05
CA ALA A 476 0.17 27.58 -12.44
C ALA A 476 -0.26 28.58 -11.34
N GLN A 477 -1.43 28.36 -10.73
CA GLN A 477 -1.97 29.24 -9.69
C GLN A 477 -1.12 29.26 -8.42
N TYR A 478 -0.58 28.11 -8.01
CA TYR A 478 0.23 27.97 -6.79
C TYR A 478 1.73 27.81 -7.08
N ALA A 479 2.20 28.30 -8.23
CA ALA A 479 3.58 28.15 -8.67
C ALA A 479 4.61 28.72 -7.67
N SER A 480 4.29 29.79 -6.95
CA SER A 480 5.16 30.37 -5.92
C SER A 480 5.51 29.36 -4.82
N ASP A 481 4.54 28.54 -4.42
CA ASP A 481 4.65 27.55 -3.35
C ASP A 481 5.26 26.23 -3.87
N LEU A 482 5.03 25.92 -5.15
CA LEU A 482 5.29 24.60 -5.72
C LEU A 482 6.57 24.49 -6.54
N LYS A 483 7.05 25.57 -7.16
CA LYS A 483 8.18 25.53 -8.12
C LYS A 483 9.50 25.02 -7.56
N HIS A 484 9.65 25.02 -6.23
CA HIS A 484 10.83 24.55 -5.51
C HIS A 484 10.69 23.11 -4.99
N VAL A 485 9.51 22.50 -5.13
CA VAL A 485 9.32 21.09 -4.76
C VAL A 485 10.15 20.23 -5.71
N ARG A 486 10.89 19.27 -5.13
CA ARG A 486 11.76 18.37 -5.86
C ARG A 486 10.99 17.62 -6.95
N ASP A 487 11.62 17.47 -8.12
CA ASP A 487 11.12 16.72 -9.28
C ASP A 487 9.81 17.24 -9.89
N ILE A 488 9.29 18.38 -9.45
CA ILE A 488 8.02 18.91 -9.96
C ILE A 488 8.06 19.26 -11.44
N ARG A 489 9.19 19.80 -11.94
CA ARG A 489 9.34 20.19 -13.34
C ARG A 489 9.48 18.97 -14.24
N GLU A 490 10.41 18.07 -13.90
CA GLU A 490 10.81 16.95 -14.73
C GLU A 490 9.81 15.79 -14.66
N ASP A 491 9.40 15.36 -13.46
CA ASP A 491 8.54 14.18 -13.32
C ASP A 491 7.06 14.52 -13.50
N LEU A 492 6.60 15.65 -12.96
CA LEU A 492 5.17 16.00 -12.96
C LEU A 492 4.80 16.88 -14.16
N CYS A 493 5.38 18.08 -14.27
CA CYS A 493 5.00 19.05 -15.31
C CYS A 493 5.30 18.51 -16.71
N ALA A 494 6.48 17.91 -16.94
CA ALA A 494 6.82 17.36 -18.25
C ALA A 494 5.90 16.20 -18.64
N THR A 495 5.61 15.26 -17.73
CA THR A 495 4.67 14.15 -17.99
C THR A 495 3.26 14.67 -18.25
N LEU A 496 2.80 15.66 -17.48
CA LEU A 496 1.48 16.28 -17.66
C LEU A 496 1.34 16.95 -19.04
N ALA A 497 2.31 17.80 -19.40
CA ALA A 497 2.31 18.48 -20.69
C ALA A 497 2.45 17.50 -21.84
N SER A 498 3.35 16.52 -21.73
CA SER A 498 3.55 15.51 -22.77
C SER A 498 2.32 14.61 -22.95
N LEU A 499 1.62 14.24 -21.88
CA LEU A 499 0.38 13.47 -21.97
C LEU A 499 -0.72 14.28 -22.68
N ALA A 500 -0.90 15.55 -22.30
CA ALA A 500 -1.87 16.41 -22.96
C ALA A 500 -1.54 16.63 -24.44
N ALA A 501 -0.26 16.87 -24.78
CA ALA A 501 0.20 17.00 -26.16
C ALA A 501 0.02 15.70 -26.96
N PHE A 502 0.33 14.54 -26.37
CA PHE A 502 0.10 13.24 -26.99
C PHE A 502 -1.38 13.01 -27.31
N CYS A 503 -2.27 13.27 -26.35
CA CYS A 503 -3.72 13.17 -26.56
C CYS A 503 -4.21 14.14 -27.63
N LEU A 504 -3.58 15.32 -27.77
CA LEU A 504 -3.94 16.30 -28.80
C LEU A 504 -3.53 15.83 -30.19
N SER A 505 -2.31 15.31 -30.33
CA SER A 505 -1.76 14.91 -31.63
C SER A 505 -2.27 13.54 -32.10
N LYS A 506 -2.61 12.64 -31.17
CA LYS A 506 -2.94 11.23 -31.48
C LYS A 506 -4.31 10.76 -31.00
N GLY A 507 -5.14 11.66 -30.46
CA GLY A 507 -6.45 11.34 -29.88
C GLY A 507 -7.36 10.52 -30.80
N ASP A 508 -7.42 10.84 -32.09
CA ASP A 508 -8.26 10.10 -33.06
C ASP A 508 -7.91 8.60 -33.17
N GLY A 509 -6.69 8.21 -32.80
CA GLY A 509 -6.25 6.81 -32.82
C GLY A 509 -6.90 5.92 -31.76
N PHE A 510 -7.37 6.48 -30.65
CA PHE A 510 -7.87 5.72 -29.50
C PHE A 510 -9.20 6.22 -28.91
N LEU A 511 -9.66 7.40 -29.31
CA LEU A 511 -10.95 7.94 -28.86
C LEU A 511 -12.12 7.22 -29.54
N PRO A 512 -13.25 7.06 -28.81
CA PRO A 512 -14.39 6.32 -29.32
C PRO A 512 -15.07 7.03 -30.50
N ASP A 513 -15.12 8.35 -30.46
CA ASP A 513 -15.87 9.18 -31.40
C ASP A 513 -15.27 10.60 -31.51
N PRO A 514 -15.58 11.36 -32.58
CA PRO A 514 -15.09 12.73 -32.75
C PRO A 514 -15.55 13.70 -31.66
N SER A 515 -16.73 13.50 -31.05
CA SER A 515 -17.24 14.43 -30.03
C SER A 515 -16.40 14.40 -28.74
N SER A 516 -15.84 13.23 -28.40
CA SER A 516 -14.87 13.08 -27.31
C SER A 516 -13.57 13.85 -27.58
N PHE A 517 -13.22 14.04 -28.86
CA PHE A 517 -12.05 14.81 -29.28
C PHE A 517 -12.37 16.30 -29.33
N ASP A 518 -13.51 16.69 -29.91
CA ASP A 518 -14.05 18.07 -29.91
C ASP A 518 -14.08 18.65 -28.48
N ASP A 519 -14.51 17.86 -27.49
CA ASP A 519 -14.53 18.26 -26.06
C ASP A 519 -13.12 18.58 -25.52
N PHE A 520 -12.08 17.87 -25.97
CA PHE A 520 -10.72 18.18 -25.55
C PHE A 520 -10.25 19.52 -26.15
N PHE A 521 -10.48 19.75 -27.44
CA PHE A 521 -10.18 21.04 -28.08
C PHE A 521 -10.93 22.18 -27.39
N TYR A 522 -12.22 22.00 -27.12
CA TYR A 522 -13.04 22.98 -26.42
C TYR A 522 -12.40 23.39 -25.08
N LYS A 523 -12.06 22.41 -24.23
CA LYS A 523 -11.45 22.68 -22.93
C LYS A 523 -10.04 23.26 -23.04
N LEU A 524 -9.28 22.86 -24.05
CA LEU A 524 -7.95 23.41 -24.31
C LEU A 524 -8.03 24.90 -24.68
N ILE A 525 -8.97 25.27 -25.54
CA ILE A 525 -9.26 26.66 -25.92
C ILE A 525 -9.67 27.45 -24.66
N GLU A 526 -10.60 26.95 -23.85
CA GLU A 526 -10.97 27.62 -22.59
C GLU A 526 -9.78 27.79 -21.61
N ALA A 527 -8.77 26.92 -21.71
CA ALA A 527 -7.59 26.94 -20.86
C ALA A 527 -6.42 27.78 -21.41
N ASN A 528 -6.59 28.57 -22.47
CA ASN A 528 -5.49 29.31 -23.12
C ASN A 528 -4.63 30.14 -22.15
N ASP A 529 -5.26 30.95 -21.31
CA ASP A 529 -4.55 31.77 -20.32
C ASP A 529 -3.79 30.92 -19.28
N VAL A 530 -4.33 29.75 -18.94
CA VAL A 530 -3.69 28.80 -18.02
C VAL A 530 -2.42 28.24 -18.65
N LEU A 531 -2.44 27.88 -19.94
CA LEU A 531 -1.27 27.34 -20.65
C LEU A 531 -0.11 28.36 -20.66
N HIS A 532 -0.40 29.63 -20.94
CA HIS A 532 0.60 30.69 -20.91
C HIS A 532 1.19 30.91 -19.50
N ARG A 533 0.35 30.94 -18.46
CA ARG A 533 0.81 31.05 -17.07
C ARG A 533 1.63 29.84 -16.64
N PHE A 534 1.22 28.64 -17.05
CA PHE A 534 1.95 27.40 -16.77
C PHE A 534 3.32 27.40 -17.44
N LYS A 535 3.40 27.83 -18.71
CA LYS A 535 4.67 28.01 -19.43
C LYS A 535 5.59 28.97 -18.67
N GLN A 536 5.11 30.15 -18.32
CA GLN A 536 5.89 31.15 -17.58
C GLN A 536 6.38 30.62 -16.22
N ALA A 537 5.54 29.85 -15.51
CA ALA A 537 5.89 29.33 -14.19
C ALA A 537 6.95 28.21 -14.21
N TYR A 538 6.88 27.31 -15.20
CA TYR A 538 7.66 26.05 -15.16
C TYR A 538 8.62 25.85 -16.33
N CYS A 539 8.48 26.58 -17.44
CA CYS A 539 9.38 26.46 -18.61
C CYS A 539 10.51 27.48 -18.59
N ASP A 540 10.31 28.64 -17.96
CA ASP A 540 11.36 29.65 -17.83
C ASP A 540 12.48 29.12 -16.92
N GLY A 541 13.69 29.00 -17.49
CA GLY A 541 14.87 28.42 -16.84
C GLY A 541 14.88 26.88 -16.73
N ALA A 542 13.91 26.17 -17.31
CA ALA A 542 13.90 24.71 -17.31
C ALA A 542 14.85 24.13 -18.38
N HIS A 543 15.58 23.07 -18.01
CA HIS A 543 16.43 22.31 -18.94
C HIS A 543 15.64 21.21 -19.69
N SER A 544 14.36 21.01 -19.38
CA SER A 544 13.51 20.00 -20.03
C SER A 544 12.97 20.52 -21.35
N GLU A 545 13.64 20.14 -22.44
CA GLU A 545 13.17 20.45 -23.80
C GLU A 545 11.79 19.83 -24.07
N THR A 546 11.53 18.61 -23.58
CA THR A 546 10.25 17.91 -23.76
C THR A 546 9.08 18.70 -23.17
N LEU A 547 9.24 19.25 -21.96
CA LEU A 547 8.22 20.10 -21.33
C LEU A 547 7.93 21.32 -22.19
N LYS A 548 8.99 22.01 -22.64
CA LYS A 548 8.87 23.23 -23.43
C LYS A 548 8.17 22.97 -24.77
N ARG A 549 8.57 21.94 -25.52
CA ARG A 549 7.93 21.56 -26.78
C ARG A 549 6.47 21.16 -26.59
N SER A 550 6.18 20.36 -25.56
CA SER A 550 4.82 19.91 -25.28
C SER A 550 3.88 21.07 -24.96
N ILE A 551 4.32 22.04 -24.14
CA ILE A 551 3.48 23.21 -23.85
C ILE A 551 3.36 24.16 -25.05
N GLU A 552 4.40 24.25 -25.89
CA GLU A 552 4.37 25.06 -27.11
C GLU A 552 3.38 24.51 -28.13
N ALA A 553 3.32 23.19 -28.31
CA ALA A 553 2.31 22.53 -29.13
C ALA A 553 0.89 22.83 -28.64
N LEU A 554 0.64 22.71 -27.33
CA LEU A 554 -0.67 23.00 -26.72
C LEU A 554 -1.08 24.47 -26.93
N ILE A 555 -0.14 25.41 -26.72
CA ILE A 555 -0.37 26.85 -26.92
C ILE A 555 -0.61 27.18 -28.40
N SER A 556 0.16 26.57 -29.31
CA SER A 556 0.02 26.76 -30.75
C SER A 556 -1.41 26.47 -31.21
N VAL A 557 -1.93 25.30 -30.83
CA VAL A 557 -3.29 24.89 -31.17
C VAL A 557 -4.33 25.81 -30.52
N SER A 558 -4.19 26.10 -29.23
CA SER A 558 -5.12 26.99 -28.52
C SER A 558 -5.15 28.41 -29.15
N SER A 559 -4.00 28.94 -29.54
CA SER A 559 -3.86 30.27 -30.15
C SER A 559 -4.47 30.32 -31.55
N HIS A 560 -4.24 29.30 -32.38
CA HIS A 560 -4.87 29.15 -33.70
C HIS A 560 -6.38 29.26 -33.63
N TYR A 561 -7.00 28.52 -32.70
CA TYR A 561 -8.45 28.59 -32.51
C TYR A 561 -8.92 29.94 -31.97
N HIS A 562 -8.17 30.62 -31.10
CA HIS A 562 -8.50 31.99 -30.70
C HIS A 562 -8.45 32.98 -31.87
N GLU A 563 -7.51 32.82 -32.79
CA GLU A 563 -7.42 33.64 -33.99
C GLU A 563 -8.60 33.38 -34.93
N LEU A 564 -8.94 32.11 -35.19
CA LEU A 564 -10.14 31.74 -35.96
C LEU A 564 -11.42 32.32 -35.34
N LEU A 565 -11.58 32.19 -34.02
CA LEU A 565 -12.74 32.74 -33.29
C LEU A 565 -12.81 34.28 -33.40
N LYS A 566 -11.67 34.98 -33.40
CA LYS A 566 -11.62 36.44 -33.60
C LYS A 566 -12.01 36.83 -35.03
N VAL A 567 -11.55 36.07 -36.03
CA VAL A 567 -11.84 36.32 -37.45
C VAL A 567 -13.33 36.11 -37.75
N GLN A 568 -13.95 35.06 -37.23
CA GLN A 568 -15.34 34.71 -37.55
C GLN A 568 -16.40 35.47 -36.74
N HIS A 569 -16.09 35.86 -35.49
CA HIS A 569 -17.09 36.42 -34.57
C HIS A 569 -16.72 37.79 -33.96
N GLY A 570 -15.60 38.39 -34.39
CA GLY A 570 -15.12 39.69 -33.90
C GLY A 570 -14.58 39.65 -32.46
N LYS A 571 -14.27 40.83 -31.89
CA LYS A 571 -13.75 41.00 -30.50
C LYS A 571 -14.81 40.75 -29.39
N LYS A 572 -15.71 39.78 -29.53
CA LYS A 572 -16.64 39.42 -28.44
C LYS A 572 -15.94 38.53 -27.43
N THR A 573 -15.92 38.97 -26.16
CA THR A 573 -15.22 38.33 -25.03
C THR A 573 -15.83 36.98 -24.61
N HIS A 574 -17.09 36.74 -24.95
CA HIS A 574 -17.80 35.49 -24.66
C HIS A 574 -18.53 35.00 -25.91
N GLN A 575 -18.19 33.80 -26.37
CA GLN A 575 -18.87 33.12 -27.48
C GLN A 575 -19.72 31.99 -26.94
N SER A 576 -20.88 31.74 -27.57
CA SER A 576 -21.75 30.63 -27.17
C SER A 576 -21.03 29.28 -27.38
N PRO A 577 -21.26 28.26 -26.53
CA PRO A 577 -20.64 26.94 -26.69
C PRO A 577 -20.85 26.32 -28.08
N ALA A 578 -22.03 26.54 -28.68
CA ALA A 578 -22.35 26.07 -30.02
C ALA A 578 -21.52 26.74 -31.13
N ALA A 579 -21.15 28.02 -30.95
CA ALA A 579 -20.27 28.73 -31.88
C ALA A 579 -18.84 28.14 -31.82
N ILE A 580 -18.32 27.90 -30.62
CA ILE A 580 -16.98 27.30 -30.44
C ILE A 580 -16.92 25.91 -31.06
N GLN A 581 -17.94 25.07 -30.86
CA GLN A 581 -18.00 23.74 -31.49
C GLN A 581 -18.00 23.80 -33.03
N LYS A 582 -18.69 24.79 -33.62
CA LYS A 582 -18.68 24.99 -35.07
C LYS A 582 -17.28 25.38 -35.56
N VAL A 583 -16.62 26.30 -34.88
CA VAL A 583 -15.25 26.73 -35.21
C VAL A 583 -14.23 25.59 -35.01
N ILE A 584 -14.41 24.73 -34.01
CA ILE A 584 -13.55 23.55 -33.81
C ILE A 584 -13.55 22.66 -35.05
N LYS A 585 -14.75 22.37 -35.57
CA LYS A 585 -14.94 21.51 -36.73
C LYS A 585 -14.37 22.12 -38.01
N GLU A 586 -14.59 23.42 -38.24
CA GLU A 586 -14.03 24.15 -39.39
C GLU A 586 -12.51 24.32 -39.27
N GLY A 587 -11.99 24.44 -38.04
CA GLY A 587 -10.57 24.64 -37.79
C GLY A 587 -9.72 23.39 -38.05
N TYR A 588 -10.30 22.18 -38.09
CA TYR A 588 -9.56 20.96 -38.39
C TYR A 588 -8.85 21.00 -39.76
N GLU A 589 -9.44 21.66 -40.76
CA GLU A 589 -8.86 21.76 -42.10
C GLU A 589 -7.66 22.72 -42.17
N THR A 590 -7.56 23.65 -41.21
CA THR A 590 -6.52 24.70 -41.18
C THR A 590 -5.46 24.45 -40.11
N LEU A 591 -5.68 23.46 -39.24
CA LEU A 591 -4.81 23.15 -38.12
C LEU A 591 -3.63 22.29 -38.57
N ASN A 592 -2.42 22.83 -38.49
CA ASN A 592 -1.20 22.04 -38.64
C ASN A 592 -0.76 21.54 -37.25
N LEU A 593 -1.16 20.32 -36.89
CA LEU A 593 -0.74 19.68 -35.64
C LEU A 593 0.75 19.35 -35.71
N GLU A 594 1.52 19.78 -34.71
CA GLU A 594 2.88 19.29 -34.54
C GLU A 594 2.85 17.78 -34.29
N VAL A 595 3.39 17.03 -35.26
CA VAL A 595 3.56 15.58 -35.18
C VAL A 595 4.94 15.30 -34.60
N ASP A 596 5.18 15.70 -33.35
CA ASP A 596 6.41 15.31 -32.64
C ASP A 596 6.27 13.85 -32.18
N GLU A 597 7.10 12.96 -32.76
CA GLU A 597 7.19 11.55 -32.33
C GLU A 597 7.65 11.40 -30.87
N GLY A 598 8.24 12.46 -30.29
CA GLY A 598 8.62 12.51 -28.88
C GLY A 598 7.43 12.59 -27.93
N PHE A 599 6.25 13.04 -28.38
CA PHE A 599 5.06 13.04 -27.54
C PHE A 599 4.68 11.60 -27.19
N GLY A 600 4.60 11.31 -25.90
CA GLY A 600 4.27 9.97 -25.40
C GLY A 600 5.42 8.99 -25.35
N ARG A 601 6.67 9.44 -25.56
CA ARG A 601 7.84 8.68 -25.15
C ARG A 601 7.88 8.56 -23.63
N TRP A 602 8.04 7.35 -23.14
CA TRP A 602 8.22 7.07 -21.71
C TRP A 602 9.29 6.00 -21.51
N ASP A 603 9.99 6.09 -20.39
CA ASP A 603 10.97 5.08 -20.00
C ASP A 603 10.32 3.95 -19.20
N LYS A 604 10.77 2.72 -19.46
CA LYS A 604 10.38 1.55 -18.68
C LYS A 604 10.72 1.75 -17.21
N TRP A 605 9.86 1.27 -16.34
CA TRP A 605 10.05 1.24 -14.91
C TRP A 605 11.38 0.57 -14.56
N ARG A 606 12.17 1.28 -13.75
CA ARG A 606 13.42 0.79 -13.18
C ARG A 606 13.43 1.15 -11.72
N GLU A 607 13.34 0.14 -10.87
CA GLU A 607 13.28 0.32 -9.43
C GLU A 607 14.53 1.03 -8.87
N SER A 608 15.70 0.84 -9.50
CA SER A 608 16.96 1.51 -9.15
C SER A 608 16.84 3.04 -9.13
N ASN A 609 16.06 3.62 -10.04
CA ASN A 609 15.87 5.07 -10.14
C ASN A 609 15.08 5.62 -8.95
N TRP A 610 14.36 4.74 -8.25
CA TRP A 610 13.52 5.05 -7.10
C TRP A 610 14.10 4.49 -5.78
N LYS A 611 15.39 4.08 -5.77
CA LYS A 611 16.06 3.46 -4.61
C LYS A 611 15.76 4.17 -3.28
N ALA A 612 15.91 5.49 -3.23
CA ALA A 612 15.71 6.26 -2.01
C ALA A 612 14.25 6.24 -1.52
N GLU A 613 13.29 6.34 -2.44
CA GLU A 613 11.87 6.35 -2.11
C GLU A 613 11.35 4.96 -1.77
N VAL A 614 11.75 3.94 -2.52
CA VAL A 614 11.42 2.53 -2.21
C VAL A 614 11.94 2.14 -0.83
N LYS A 615 13.16 2.56 -0.45
CA LYS A 615 13.66 2.34 0.92
C LYS A 615 12.79 3.00 2.00
N LYS A 616 12.28 4.21 1.77
CA LYS A 616 11.36 4.87 2.72
C LYS A 616 10.05 4.10 2.83
N MET A 617 9.48 3.68 1.70
CA MET A 617 8.24 2.91 1.67
C MET A 617 8.38 1.55 2.36
N ILE A 618 9.51 0.87 2.17
CA ILE A 618 9.82 -0.37 2.87
C ILE A 618 9.83 -0.17 4.38
N ARG A 619 10.44 0.91 4.90
CA ARG A 619 10.46 1.19 6.34
C ARG A 619 9.07 1.35 6.93
N VAL A 620 8.15 2.00 6.22
CA VAL A 620 6.75 2.14 6.65
C VAL A 620 6.07 0.78 6.74
N ALA A 621 6.20 -0.07 5.71
CA ALA A 621 5.59 -1.39 5.70
C ALA A 621 6.21 -2.35 6.74
N VAL A 622 7.52 -2.24 6.99
CA VAL A 622 8.23 -3.00 8.02
C VAL A 622 7.74 -2.63 9.42
N GLU A 623 7.54 -1.34 9.69
CA GLU A 623 7.00 -0.88 10.97
C GLU A 623 5.58 -1.42 11.22
N ASP A 624 4.70 -1.30 10.23
CA ASP A 624 3.35 -1.86 10.31
C ASP A 624 3.37 -3.39 10.48
N ALA A 625 4.24 -4.10 9.77
CA ALA A 625 4.38 -5.54 9.88
C ALA A 625 4.82 -5.99 11.29
N ARG A 626 5.66 -5.20 11.97
CA ARG A 626 6.03 -5.46 13.37
C ARG A 626 4.82 -5.35 14.29
N ILE A 627 4.03 -4.29 14.14
CA ILE A 627 2.80 -4.10 14.93
C ILE A 627 1.80 -5.23 14.62
N PHE A 628 1.71 -5.63 13.35
CA PHE A 628 0.87 -6.74 12.90
C PHE A 628 1.31 -8.11 13.45
N ALA A 629 2.59 -8.31 13.78
CA ALA A 629 3.07 -9.52 14.43
C ALA A 629 2.58 -9.67 15.87
N LEU A 630 2.41 -8.54 16.58
CA LEU A 630 1.94 -8.55 17.97
C LEU A 630 0.46 -8.94 18.08
N ARG A 631 -0.36 -8.53 17.11
CA ARG A 631 -1.77 -8.89 16.98
C ARG A 631 -1.92 -10.35 16.56
#